data_AF-A0A8J2WII4-F1
#
_entry.id   AF-A0A8J2WII4-F1
#
_cell.length_a   1.000
_cell.length_b   1.000
_cell.length_c   1.000
_cell.angle_alpha   90.00
_cell.angle_beta   90.00
_cell.angle_gamma   90.00
#
_symmetry.space_group_name_H-M   'P 1'
#
loop_
_entity.id
_entity.type
_entity.pdbx_description
1 polymer ?
#
loop_
_entity_poly.entity_id
_entity_poly.type
_entity_poly.pdbx_seq_one_letter_code
_entity_poly.pdbx_strand_id
1 'polypeptide(L)'
;LQERQVRGLLSSVPERARILEIDAIDGHKNLYYLPAGCSVTQWLDEAPTATEEFKTNQTAKTKELDVRTVLPRAPDRPPRLPKDEFDVAFGVRCLQRALARGGSRAAKRLVDEVLASCAPHTGKFCFIEGTEMEATLAELCLLDEHPLVRDCDVIVDKGSICGWARRNRRNPREKALSKRIAEKGGLGGGLAAAAASAKKRKKTKKR
;
A
#
# COMPACT_ATOMS: atom_id res chain seq x y z
N LEU A 1 -17.87 -2.86 -13.63
CA LEU A 1 -16.41 -3.15 -13.73
C LEU A 1 -15.78 -3.41 -12.37
N GLN A 2 -16.06 -2.57 -11.38
CA GLN A 2 -15.51 -2.68 -10.01
C GLN A 2 -15.76 -4.05 -9.35
N GLU A 3 -16.98 -4.59 -9.40
CA GLU A 3 -17.30 -5.90 -8.79
C GLU A 3 -16.47 -7.05 -9.36
N ARG A 4 -16.27 -7.09 -10.69
CA ARG A 4 -15.47 -8.13 -11.35
C ARG A 4 -13.99 -8.06 -10.94
N GLN A 5 -13.45 -6.86 -10.77
CA GLN A 5 -12.06 -6.64 -10.36
C GLN A 5 -11.85 -6.98 -8.89
N VAL A 6 -12.76 -6.57 -8.00
CA VAL A 6 -12.76 -6.98 -6.59
C VAL A 6 -12.86 -8.50 -6.48
N ARG A 7 -13.80 -9.13 -7.19
CA ARG A 7 -13.95 -10.59 -7.20
C ARG A 7 -12.70 -11.31 -7.69
N GLY A 8 -12.06 -10.82 -8.76
CA GLY A 8 -10.82 -11.40 -9.28
C GLY A 8 -9.63 -11.27 -8.33
N LEU A 9 -9.55 -10.13 -7.62
CA LEU A 9 -8.56 -9.92 -6.57
C LEU A 9 -8.78 -10.91 -5.41
N LEU A 10 -10.02 -10.96 -4.90
CA LEU A 10 -10.39 -11.78 -3.76
C LEU A 10 -10.35 -13.29 -4.06
N SER A 11 -10.57 -13.72 -5.30
CA SER A 11 -10.46 -15.13 -5.70
C SER A 11 -9.03 -15.68 -5.67
N SER A 12 -8.03 -14.82 -5.58
CA SER A 12 -6.61 -15.22 -5.46
C SER A 12 -6.10 -15.24 -4.01
N VAL A 13 -6.97 -14.93 -3.04
CA VAL A 13 -6.64 -14.91 -1.62
C VAL A 13 -6.56 -16.36 -1.11
N PRO A 14 -5.47 -16.74 -0.41
CA PRO A 14 -5.35 -18.06 0.20
C PRO A 14 -6.47 -18.32 1.21
N GLU A 15 -6.82 -19.60 1.40
CA GLU A 15 -7.64 -19.99 2.54
C GLU A 15 -6.98 -19.55 3.85
N ARG A 16 -7.79 -19.12 4.83
CA ARG A 16 -7.32 -18.64 6.14
C ARG A 16 -6.37 -17.45 6.11
N ALA A 17 -6.37 -16.66 5.04
CA ALA A 17 -5.58 -15.45 4.96
C ALA A 17 -6.03 -14.42 6.01
N ARG A 18 -5.08 -13.62 6.49
CA ARG A 18 -5.33 -12.42 7.29
C ARG A 18 -5.44 -11.22 6.35
N ILE A 19 -6.60 -10.60 6.36
CA ILE A 19 -7.00 -9.62 5.35
C ILE A 19 -7.26 -8.28 6.03
N LEU A 20 -6.74 -7.21 5.43
CA LEU A 20 -7.10 -5.83 5.77
C LEU A 20 -7.96 -5.25 4.64
N GLU A 21 -9.16 -4.82 4.96
CA GLU A 21 -10.00 -4.04 4.06
C GLU A 21 -9.94 -2.57 4.45
N ILE A 22 -9.51 -1.70 3.52
CA ILE A 22 -9.24 -0.29 3.76
C ILE A 22 -10.42 0.55 3.32
N ASP A 23 -10.92 1.41 4.22
CA ASP A 23 -12.11 2.25 4.01
C ASP A 23 -13.30 1.41 3.48
N ALA A 24 -13.74 0.42 4.26
CA ALA A 24 -14.70 -0.61 3.89
C ALA A 24 -16.17 -0.11 3.84
N ILE A 25 -16.50 0.82 2.93
CA ILE A 25 -17.84 1.43 2.81
C ILE A 25 -18.95 0.39 2.56
N ASP A 26 -18.69 -0.60 1.70
CA ASP A 26 -19.58 -1.73 1.41
C ASP A 26 -19.06 -3.02 2.05
N GLY A 27 -18.42 -2.93 3.21
CA GLY A 27 -17.61 -4.00 3.79
C GLY A 27 -18.30 -5.37 3.82
N HIS A 28 -19.56 -5.43 4.27
CA HIS A 28 -20.33 -6.69 4.31
C HIS A 28 -20.50 -7.37 2.94
N LYS A 29 -20.59 -6.62 1.83
CA LYS A 29 -20.72 -7.22 0.49
C LYS A 29 -19.41 -7.89 0.06
N ASN A 30 -18.29 -7.27 0.39
CA ASN A 30 -16.98 -7.79 0.01
C ASN A 30 -16.65 -9.11 0.73
N LEU A 31 -17.19 -9.31 1.94
CA LEU A 31 -17.04 -10.56 2.71
C LEU A 31 -17.59 -11.79 1.98
N TYR A 32 -18.62 -11.66 1.12
CA TYR A 32 -19.19 -12.80 0.39
C TYR A 32 -18.21 -13.47 -0.56
N TYR A 33 -17.23 -12.71 -1.07
CA TYR A 33 -16.25 -13.20 -2.03
C TYR A 33 -15.01 -13.81 -1.36
N LEU A 34 -14.91 -13.75 -0.03
CA LEU A 34 -13.77 -14.29 0.71
C LEU A 34 -13.91 -15.80 0.94
N PRO A 35 -12.78 -16.55 0.94
CA PRO A 35 -12.76 -17.95 1.37
C PRO A 35 -13.11 -18.10 2.85
N ALA A 36 -13.67 -19.25 3.23
CA ALA A 36 -13.95 -19.58 4.62
C ALA A 36 -12.66 -19.61 5.47
N GLY A 37 -12.79 -19.28 6.76
CA GLY A 37 -11.71 -19.29 7.73
C GLY A 37 -10.73 -18.12 7.65
N CYS A 38 -10.95 -17.13 6.76
CA CYS A 38 -10.15 -15.91 6.74
C CYS A 38 -10.45 -15.02 7.96
N SER A 39 -9.43 -14.32 8.44
CA SER A 39 -9.56 -13.25 9.44
C SER A 39 -9.52 -11.90 8.74
N VAL A 40 -10.54 -11.08 8.93
CA VAL A 40 -10.73 -9.80 8.23
C VAL A 40 -10.70 -8.66 9.24
N THR A 41 -9.85 -7.68 9.00
CA THR A 41 -9.86 -6.39 9.67
C THR A 41 -10.44 -5.34 8.74
N GLN A 42 -11.62 -4.82 9.05
CA GLN A 42 -12.27 -3.76 8.29
C GLN A 42 -11.91 -2.41 8.90
N TRP A 43 -11.16 -1.60 8.18
CA TRP A 43 -10.96 -0.20 8.50
C TRP A 43 -12.14 0.61 7.95
N LEU A 44 -12.97 1.14 8.85
CA LEU A 44 -14.09 2.03 8.53
C LEU A 44 -13.73 3.48 8.86
N ASP A 45 -14.27 4.43 8.11
CA ASP A 45 -14.07 5.87 8.36
C ASP A 45 -14.76 6.31 9.66
N GLU A 46 -15.94 5.74 9.90
CA GLU A 46 -16.80 6.02 11.04
C GLU A 46 -17.27 4.72 11.69
N ALA A 47 -17.81 4.81 12.91
CA ALA A 47 -18.41 3.67 13.57
C ALA A 47 -19.59 3.14 12.73
N PRO A 48 -19.69 1.82 12.50
CA PRO A 48 -20.78 1.27 11.72
C PRO A 48 -22.10 1.53 12.43
N THR A 49 -23.15 1.76 11.64
CA THR A 49 -24.51 1.75 12.18
C THR A 49 -24.89 0.34 12.66
N ALA A 50 -25.86 0.22 13.57
CA ALA A 50 -26.34 -1.08 14.03
C ALA A 50 -26.79 -2.00 12.88
N THR A 51 -27.36 -1.42 11.82
CA THR A 51 -27.77 -2.15 10.61
C THR A 51 -26.58 -2.70 9.84
N GLU A 52 -25.51 -1.93 9.71
CA GLU A 52 -24.28 -2.37 9.02
C GLU A 52 -23.53 -3.41 9.83
N GLU A 53 -23.45 -3.23 11.14
CA GLU A 53 -22.86 -4.21 12.05
C GLU A 53 -23.63 -5.54 11.99
N PHE A 54 -24.97 -5.50 12.01
CA PHE A 54 -25.81 -6.69 11.86
C PHE A 54 -25.54 -7.43 10.54
N LYS A 55 -25.52 -6.71 9.41
CA LYS A 55 -25.25 -7.31 8.08
C LYS A 55 -23.85 -7.91 8.00
N THR A 56 -22.87 -7.24 8.58
CA THR A 56 -21.47 -7.69 8.63
C THR A 56 -21.36 -8.98 9.44
N ASN A 57 -21.92 -9.00 10.65
CA ASN A 57 -21.92 -10.19 11.52
C ASN A 57 -22.68 -11.37 10.92
N GLN A 58 -23.82 -11.12 10.27
CA GLN A 58 -24.58 -12.15 9.58
C GLN A 58 -23.78 -12.77 8.42
N THR A 59 -23.11 -11.93 7.63
CA THR A 59 -22.28 -12.38 6.51
C THR A 59 -21.06 -13.15 7.01
N ALA A 60 -20.37 -12.61 8.02
CA ALA A 60 -19.22 -13.25 8.65
C ALA A 60 -19.56 -14.65 9.17
N LYS A 61 -20.68 -14.80 9.88
CA LYS A 61 -21.16 -16.10 10.36
C LYS A 61 -21.46 -17.07 9.22
N THR A 62 -22.12 -16.59 8.17
CA THR A 62 -22.49 -17.42 7.00
C THR A 62 -21.26 -17.90 6.24
N LYS A 63 -20.21 -17.09 6.21
CA LYS A 63 -18.97 -17.33 5.48
C LYS A 63 -17.86 -17.94 6.34
N GLU A 64 -18.14 -18.22 7.61
CA GLU A 64 -17.15 -18.71 8.58
C GLU A 64 -15.91 -17.81 8.63
N LEU A 65 -16.13 -16.50 8.68
CA LEU A 65 -15.08 -15.48 8.75
C LEU A 65 -14.97 -14.95 10.18
N ASP A 66 -13.75 -14.66 10.60
CA ASP A 66 -13.48 -13.86 11.78
C ASP A 66 -13.35 -12.40 11.35
N VAL A 67 -14.22 -11.51 11.83
CA VAL A 67 -14.26 -10.11 11.38
C VAL A 67 -14.14 -9.17 12.56
N ARG A 68 -13.21 -8.22 12.45
CA ARG A 68 -13.05 -7.11 13.39
C ARG A 68 -13.01 -5.77 12.67
N THR A 69 -13.39 -4.72 13.38
CA THR A 69 -13.41 -3.35 12.85
C THR A 69 -12.36 -2.49 13.54
N VAL A 70 -11.73 -1.60 12.77
CA VAL A 70 -10.84 -0.55 13.29
C VAL A 70 -11.22 0.81 12.72
N LEU A 71 -11.02 1.86 13.51
CA LEU A 71 -11.37 3.24 13.15
C LEU A 71 -10.12 4.11 13.04
N PRO A 72 -10.11 5.14 12.17
CA PRO A 72 -8.99 6.06 12.04
C PRO A 72 -8.72 6.81 13.35
N ARG A 73 -7.46 7.26 13.51
CA ARG A 73 -7.07 8.09 14.67
C ARG A 73 -7.58 9.52 14.55
N ALA A 74 -7.72 9.99 13.31
CA ALA A 74 -8.23 11.29 12.92
C ALA A 74 -8.64 11.20 11.43
N PRO A 75 -9.43 12.14 10.89
CA PRO A 75 -9.88 12.06 9.49
C PRO A 75 -8.74 11.90 8.47
N ASP A 76 -7.57 12.51 8.71
CA ASP A 76 -6.38 12.41 7.85
C ASP A 76 -5.34 11.36 8.32
N ARG A 77 -5.66 10.56 9.36
CA ARG A 77 -4.71 9.63 9.99
C ARG A 77 -5.26 8.21 10.03
N PRO A 78 -4.54 7.24 9.41
CA PRO A 78 -4.95 5.84 9.46
C PRO A 78 -4.99 5.32 10.91
N PRO A 79 -5.75 4.24 11.19
CA PRO A 79 -5.65 3.49 12.44
C PRO A 79 -4.19 3.08 12.71
N ARG A 80 -3.88 2.75 13.96
CA ARG A 80 -2.64 2.01 14.25
C ARG A 80 -2.86 0.56 13.85
N LEU A 81 -2.19 0.13 12.80
CA LEU A 81 -2.28 -1.25 12.35
C LEU A 81 -1.16 -2.07 12.98
N PRO A 82 -1.43 -3.33 13.34
CA PRO A 82 -0.41 -4.27 13.77
C PRO A 82 0.59 -4.51 12.63
N LYS A 83 1.88 -4.50 12.96
CA LYS A 83 2.94 -4.73 11.97
C LYS A 83 2.94 -6.20 11.54
N ASP A 84 3.25 -6.43 10.27
CA ASP A 84 3.52 -7.78 9.74
C ASP A 84 2.34 -8.76 9.87
N GLU A 85 1.12 -8.26 10.03
CA GLU A 85 -0.07 -9.07 10.29
C GLU A 85 -0.77 -9.53 9.01
N PHE A 86 -0.86 -8.70 7.97
CA PHE A 86 -1.80 -8.97 6.87
C PHE A 86 -1.11 -9.64 5.68
N ASP A 87 -1.68 -10.75 5.22
CA ASP A 87 -1.25 -11.43 4.01
C ASP A 87 -1.72 -10.66 2.76
N VAL A 88 -2.92 -10.05 2.85
CA VAL A 88 -3.49 -9.18 1.81
C VAL A 88 -4.13 -7.97 2.45
N ALA A 89 -3.77 -6.77 2.00
CA ALA A 89 -4.51 -5.55 2.24
C ALA A 89 -5.17 -5.11 0.93
N PHE A 90 -6.42 -4.69 0.96
CA PHE A 90 -7.07 -4.13 -0.22
C PHE A 90 -7.96 -2.94 0.07
N GLY A 91 -8.11 -2.06 -0.92
CA GLY A 91 -9.00 -0.90 -0.82
C GLY A 91 -9.56 -0.52 -2.19
N VAL A 92 -10.85 -0.18 -2.22
CA VAL A 92 -11.52 0.32 -3.42
C VAL A 92 -11.74 1.82 -3.27
N ARG A 93 -11.13 2.62 -4.13
CA ARG A 93 -11.12 4.09 -4.08
C ARG A 93 -10.49 4.66 -2.79
N CYS A 94 -9.62 3.90 -2.16
CA CYS A 94 -9.04 4.24 -0.85
C CYS A 94 -8.02 5.38 -0.95
N LEU A 95 -7.25 5.41 -2.04
CA LEU A 95 -6.28 6.48 -2.27
C LEU A 95 -7.01 7.78 -2.64
N GLN A 96 -8.08 7.71 -3.43
CA GLN A 96 -8.92 8.86 -3.75
C GLN A 96 -9.45 9.54 -2.49
N ARG A 97 -9.98 8.73 -1.56
CA ARG A 97 -10.53 9.22 -0.30
C ARG A 97 -9.46 9.81 0.59
N ALA A 98 -8.31 9.15 0.72
CA ALA A 98 -7.20 9.70 1.48
C ALA A 98 -6.75 11.08 0.94
N LEU A 99 -6.70 11.24 -0.39
CA LEU A 99 -6.37 12.51 -1.04
C LEU A 99 -7.43 13.58 -0.76
N ALA A 100 -8.71 13.23 -0.84
CA ALA A 100 -9.81 14.14 -0.52
C ALA A 100 -9.78 14.60 0.96
N ARG A 101 -9.34 13.73 1.89
CA ARG A 101 -9.29 14.04 3.34
C ARG A 101 -8.09 14.90 3.73
N GLY A 102 -6.93 14.73 3.09
CA GLY A 102 -5.69 15.40 3.54
C GLY A 102 -4.57 15.51 2.51
N GLY A 103 -4.91 15.43 1.22
CA GLY A 103 -3.98 15.53 0.10
C GLY A 103 -2.93 14.43 0.08
N SER A 104 -1.83 14.66 -0.64
CA SER A 104 -0.78 13.65 -0.88
C SER A 104 -0.13 13.14 0.41
N ARG A 105 -0.15 13.94 1.48
CA ARG A 105 0.37 13.54 2.80
C ARG A 105 -0.49 12.46 3.45
N ALA A 106 -1.82 12.58 3.39
CA ALA A 106 -2.72 11.58 3.95
C ALA A 106 -2.64 10.26 3.16
N ALA A 107 -2.56 10.34 1.83
CA ALA A 107 -2.37 9.16 0.99
C ALA A 107 -1.05 8.44 1.26
N LYS A 108 0.06 9.19 1.38
CA LYS A 108 1.37 8.62 1.77
C LYS A 108 1.31 7.92 3.13
N ARG A 109 0.67 8.53 4.13
CA ARG A 109 0.51 7.91 5.46
C ARG A 109 -0.31 6.63 5.41
N LEU A 110 -1.41 6.62 4.65
CA LEU A 110 -2.23 5.42 4.44
C LEU A 110 -1.36 4.30 3.88
N VAL A 111 -0.62 4.60 2.81
CA VAL A 111 0.25 3.63 2.15
C VAL A 111 1.33 3.11 3.10
N ASP A 112 2.03 3.99 3.81
CA ASP A 112 3.10 3.61 4.73
C ASP A 112 2.58 2.70 5.86
N GLU A 113 1.43 3.03 6.46
CA GLU A 113 0.81 2.24 7.52
C GLU A 113 0.33 0.87 6.99
N VAL A 114 -0.27 0.84 5.79
CA VAL A 114 -0.73 -0.39 5.16
C VAL A 114 0.46 -1.30 4.80
N LEU A 115 1.49 -0.77 4.15
CA LEU A 115 2.68 -1.55 3.82
C LEU A 115 3.40 -2.06 5.06
N ALA A 116 3.46 -1.28 6.14
CA ALA A 116 4.05 -1.70 7.41
C ALA A 116 3.23 -2.80 8.12
N SER A 117 1.92 -2.87 7.86
CA SER A 117 1.06 -3.91 8.42
C SER A 117 1.02 -5.19 7.57
N CYS A 118 1.41 -5.13 6.30
CA CYS A 118 1.57 -6.32 5.46
C CYS A 118 2.73 -7.22 5.93
N ALA A 119 2.51 -8.54 5.88
CA ALA A 119 3.49 -9.57 6.18
C ALA A 119 4.78 -9.38 5.35
N PRO A 120 5.98 -9.59 5.93
CA PRO A 120 7.24 -9.44 5.21
C PRO A 120 7.32 -10.36 4.00
N HIS A 121 7.75 -9.82 2.86
CA HIS A 121 8.05 -10.54 1.60
C HIS A 121 6.85 -11.16 0.86
N THR A 122 5.81 -11.62 1.58
CA THR A 122 4.63 -12.27 1.03
C THR A 122 3.42 -11.35 0.96
N GLY A 123 3.32 -10.40 1.89
CA GLY A 123 2.22 -9.47 2.01
C GLY A 123 2.06 -8.57 0.78
N LYS A 124 0.81 -8.34 0.40
CA LYS A 124 0.45 -7.49 -0.75
C LYS A 124 -0.56 -6.44 -0.33
N PHE A 125 -0.38 -5.23 -0.83
CA PHE A 125 -1.42 -4.21 -0.81
C PHE A 125 -1.98 -4.05 -2.23
N CYS A 126 -3.28 -4.20 -2.42
CA CYS A 126 -3.96 -4.08 -3.70
C CYS A 126 -4.99 -2.94 -3.67
N PHE A 127 -4.97 -2.05 -4.65
CA PHE A 127 -5.95 -0.97 -4.74
C PHE A 127 -6.66 -0.97 -6.08
N ILE A 128 -7.93 -0.54 -6.06
CA ILE A 128 -8.78 -0.38 -7.25
C ILE A 128 -9.33 1.05 -7.20
N GLU A 129 -8.89 1.89 -8.13
CA GLU A 129 -9.28 3.31 -8.22
C GLU A 129 -10.04 3.59 -9.52
N GLY A 130 -10.79 4.69 -9.61
CA GLY A 130 -11.45 5.13 -10.85
C GLY A 130 -10.47 5.77 -11.84
N THR A 131 -10.79 5.81 -13.14
CA THR A 131 -9.93 6.45 -14.17
C THR A 131 -9.93 7.97 -14.12
N GLU A 132 -10.95 8.60 -13.54
CA GLU A 132 -10.95 10.04 -13.25
C GLU A 132 -9.78 10.45 -12.34
N MET A 133 -9.10 9.46 -11.77
CA MET A 133 -7.97 9.59 -10.87
C MET A 133 -6.60 9.55 -11.57
N GLU A 134 -6.48 9.51 -12.90
CA GLU A 134 -5.16 9.57 -13.56
C GLU A 134 -4.33 10.80 -13.15
N ALA A 135 -4.97 11.98 -13.01
CA ALA A 135 -4.32 13.20 -12.52
C ALA A 135 -3.88 13.09 -11.05
N THR A 136 -4.67 12.42 -10.23
CA THR A 136 -4.42 12.18 -8.82
C THR A 136 -3.38 11.07 -8.60
N LEU A 137 -3.31 10.08 -9.48
CA LEU A 137 -2.20 9.15 -9.58
C LEU A 137 -0.95 9.86 -10.05
N ALA A 138 -1.02 10.86 -10.94
CA ALA A 138 0.13 11.70 -11.25
C ALA A 138 0.62 12.49 -10.02
N GLU A 139 -0.29 12.98 -9.16
CA GLU A 139 0.07 13.57 -7.85
C GLU A 139 0.68 12.56 -6.88
N LEU A 140 0.28 11.28 -6.96
CA LEU A 140 0.96 10.18 -6.26
C LEU A 140 2.26 9.76 -6.98
N CYS A 141 2.39 9.93 -8.29
CA CYS A 141 3.61 9.63 -9.07
C CYS A 141 4.70 10.68 -8.87
N LEU A 142 4.38 11.89 -8.39
CA LEU A 142 5.36 12.80 -7.79
C LEU A 142 6.01 12.19 -6.53
N LEU A 143 5.49 11.06 -6.03
CA LEU A 143 6.14 10.19 -5.07
C LEU A 143 7.07 9.17 -5.77
N ASP A 144 7.88 9.59 -6.74
CA ASP A 144 8.86 8.74 -7.44
C ASP A 144 9.83 8.00 -6.46
N GLU A 145 9.95 8.50 -5.23
CA GLU A 145 10.71 7.87 -4.15
C GLU A 145 9.89 6.90 -3.28
N HIS A 146 8.57 6.86 -3.42
CA HIS A 146 7.70 6.03 -2.60
C HIS A 146 7.57 4.63 -3.19
N PRO A 147 7.90 3.58 -2.42
CA PRO A 147 7.90 2.19 -2.89
C PRO A 147 6.58 1.72 -3.52
N LEU A 148 5.46 2.37 -3.20
CA LEU A 148 4.15 2.01 -3.75
C LEU A 148 4.09 2.25 -5.26
N VAL A 149 4.35 3.47 -5.75
CA VAL A 149 4.29 3.75 -7.19
C VAL A 149 5.42 3.04 -7.94
N ARG A 150 6.58 2.93 -7.29
CA ARG A 150 7.76 2.33 -7.88
C ARG A 150 7.64 0.83 -8.09
N ASP A 151 6.98 0.09 -7.19
CA ASP A 151 6.86 -1.38 -7.24
C ASP A 151 5.47 -1.87 -7.69
N CYS A 152 4.59 -0.94 -8.11
CA CYS A 152 3.25 -1.28 -8.61
C CYS A 152 3.24 -1.76 -10.05
N ASP A 153 2.71 -2.97 -10.29
CA ASP A 153 2.18 -3.29 -11.62
C ASP A 153 0.77 -2.69 -11.68
N VAL A 154 0.62 -1.68 -12.54
CA VAL A 154 -0.65 -0.98 -12.74
C VAL A 154 -1.30 -1.50 -14.03
N ILE A 155 -2.55 -1.96 -13.92
CA ILE A 155 -3.39 -2.29 -15.06
C ILE A 155 -4.46 -1.20 -15.15
N VAL A 156 -4.45 -0.46 -16.26
CA VAL A 156 -5.52 0.48 -16.62
C VAL A 156 -6.50 -0.26 -17.53
N ASP A 157 -7.73 -0.46 -17.06
CA ASP A 157 -8.79 -1.14 -17.83
C ASP A 157 -10.11 -0.37 -17.71
N LYS A 158 -10.62 0.06 -18.87
CA LYS A 158 -11.97 0.63 -19.10
C LYS A 158 -12.67 1.23 -17.87
N GLY A 159 -12.14 2.33 -17.35
CA GLY A 159 -12.79 3.07 -16.26
C GLY A 159 -12.22 2.79 -14.86
N SER A 160 -11.21 1.94 -14.72
CA SER A 160 -10.55 1.69 -13.43
C SER A 160 -9.05 1.45 -13.55
N ILE A 161 -8.35 1.76 -12.45
CA ILE A 161 -6.91 1.58 -12.29
C ILE A 161 -6.68 0.61 -11.14
N CYS A 162 -6.11 -0.55 -11.45
CA CYS A 162 -5.77 -1.56 -10.45
C CYS A 162 -4.25 -1.59 -10.25
N GLY A 163 -3.79 -1.52 -9.01
CA GLY A 163 -2.37 -1.64 -8.68
C GLY A 163 -2.12 -2.56 -7.50
N TRP A 164 -0.92 -3.14 -7.42
CA TRP A 164 -0.46 -3.89 -6.25
C TRP A 164 0.90 -3.40 -5.76
N ALA A 165 1.14 -3.32 -4.46
CA ALA A 165 2.43 -3.03 -3.88
C ALA A 165 2.85 -4.15 -2.94
N ARG A 166 4.17 -4.36 -2.79
CA ARG A 166 4.72 -5.29 -1.80
C ARG A 166 5.79 -4.61 -0.98
N ARG A 167 5.84 -4.95 0.30
CA ARG A 167 6.93 -4.50 1.17
C ARG A 167 8.25 -5.15 0.74
N ASN A 168 9.28 -4.34 0.52
CA ASN A 168 10.67 -4.74 0.28
C ASN A 168 10.97 -5.53 -1.01
N ARG A 169 10.09 -5.53 -2.03
CA ARG A 169 10.42 -6.14 -3.33
C ARG A 169 10.88 -5.05 -4.29
N ARG A 170 12.21 -4.86 -4.44
CA ARG A 170 12.77 -4.00 -5.51
C ARG A 170 12.11 -4.37 -6.85
N ASN A 171 11.45 -3.41 -7.50
CA ASN A 171 10.87 -3.59 -8.82
C ASN A 171 11.91 -4.23 -9.76
N PRO A 172 11.56 -5.26 -10.56
CA PRO A 172 12.40 -5.73 -11.66
C PRO A 172 12.96 -4.61 -12.54
N ARG A 173 12.19 -3.52 -12.78
CA ARG A 173 12.62 -2.30 -13.46
C ARG A 173 13.71 -1.54 -12.70
N GLU A 174 13.62 -1.43 -11.38
CA GLU A 174 14.68 -0.86 -10.54
C GLU A 174 15.90 -1.78 -10.51
N LYS A 175 15.73 -3.11 -10.45
CA LYS A 175 16.85 -4.06 -10.55
C LYS A 175 17.54 -3.93 -11.89
N ALA A 176 16.79 -3.75 -12.98
CA ALA A 176 17.33 -3.51 -14.31
C ALA A 176 17.99 -2.13 -14.46
N LEU A 177 17.42 -1.07 -13.89
CA LEU A 177 17.99 0.27 -13.90
C LEU A 177 19.23 0.38 -13.01
N SER A 178 19.19 -0.17 -11.80
CA SER A 178 20.33 -0.25 -10.87
C SER A 178 21.44 -1.11 -11.44
N LYS A 179 21.10 -2.23 -12.10
CA LYS A 179 22.06 -3.05 -12.84
C LYS A 179 22.67 -2.27 -14.01
N ARG A 180 21.86 -1.53 -14.80
CA ARG A 180 22.35 -0.63 -15.86
C ARG A 180 23.23 0.51 -15.33
N ILE A 181 22.93 1.08 -14.16
CA ILE A 181 23.73 2.13 -13.52
C ILE A 181 25.04 1.54 -12.97
N ALA A 182 25.00 0.34 -12.40
CA ALA A 182 26.20 -0.38 -11.96
C ALA A 182 27.08 -0.80 -13.15
N GLU A 183 26.47 -1.20 -14.27
CA GLU A 183 27.15 -1.60 -15.51
C GLU A 183 27.68 -0.39 -16.31
N LYS A 184 27.06 0.79 -16.21
CA LYS A 184 27.54 2.03 -16.84
C LYS A 184 28.58 2.80 -16.02
N GLY A 185 29.04 2.24 -14.89
CA GLY A 185 30.00 2.88 -14.00
C GLY A 185 29.31 3.93 -13.13
N GLY A 186 29.10 3.56 -11.86
CA GLY A 186 28.47 4.42 -10.87
C GLY A 186 29.10 5.81 -10.82
N LEU A 187 28.24 6.83 -10.71
CA LEU A 187 28.59 8.21 -10.37
C LEU A 187 29.09 8.31 -8.91
N GLY A 188 30.12 7.53 -8.57
CA GLY A 188 30.79 7.49 -7.28
C GLY A 188 32.29 7.81 -7.34
N GLY A 189 32.83 8.12 -8.54
CA GLY A 189 34.25 8.47 -8.69
C GLY A 189 34.59 9.94 -8.43
N GLY A 190 33.61 10.86 -8.44
CA GLY A 190 33.87 12.30 -8.46
C GLY A 190 33.94 12.99 -7.08
N LEU A 191 33.23 12.48 -6.06
CA LEU A 191 33.14 13.13 -4.75
C LEU A 191 34.06 12.54 -3.68
N ALA A 192 34.61 11.34 -3.90
CA ALA A 192 35.62 10.75 -3.01
C ALA A 192 37.05 11.25 -3.30
N ALA A 193 37.34 11.72 -4.52
CA ALA A 193 38.64 12.27 -4.89
C ALA A 193 38.86 13.72 -4.36
N ALA A 194 37.79 14.49 -4.13
CA ALA A 194 37.88 15.83 -3.57
C ALA A 194 38.10 15.86 -2.04
N ALA A 195 37.71 14.80 -1.32
CA ALA A 195 37.91 14.70 0.13
C ALA A 195 39.31 14.14 0.52
N ALA A 196 40.00 13.47 -0.40
CA ALA A 196 41.35 12.91 -0.16
C ALA A 196 42.49 13.94 -0.33
N SER A 197 42.26 15.04 -1.04
CA SER A 197 43.27 16.12 -1.19
C SER A 197 43.23 17.19 -0.09
N ALA A 198 42.26 17.16 0.82
CA ALA A 198 42.12 18.15 1.90
C ALA A 198 42.78 17.75 3.24
N LYS A 199 43.47 16.59 3.30
CA LYS A 199 44.15 16.08 4.52
C LYS A 199 45.67 16.02 4.46
N LYS A 200 46.31 16.76 3.55
CA LYS A 200 47.78 16.87 3.48
C LYS A 200 48.29 18.30 3.64
N ARG A 201 47.83 19.02 4.66
CA ARG A 201 48.51 20.24 5.12
C ARG A 201 48.27 20.50 6.60
N LYS A 202 48.92 19.71 7.46
CA LYS A 202 49.27 20.15 8.81
C LYS A 202 50.50 19.42 9.32
N LYS A 203 51.43 20.24 9.83
CA LYS A 203 52.68 19.94 10.57
C LYS A 203 53.94 19.68 9.74
N THR A 204 54.81 20.70 9.71
CA THR A 204 56.13 20.79 10.38
C THR A 204 56.82 22.09 9.91
N LYS A 205 57.57 22.89 10.67
CA LYS A 205 57.91 23.02 12.09
C LYS A 205 58.75 24.32 12.17
N LYS A 206 58.63 25.10 13.26
CA LYS A 206 59.54 26.22 13.60
C LYS A 206 61.01 25.82 13.50
N ARG A 207 61.85 26.69 12.93
CA ARG A 207 63.08 27.20 13.54
C ARG A 207 63.43 28.55 12.93
#